data_AF-A0A4Y2BIP6-F1
#
_entry.id   AF-A0A4Y2BIP6-F1
#
_cell.length_a   1.000
_cell.length_b   1.000
_cell.length_c   1.000
_cell.angle_alpha   90.00
_cell.angle_beta   90.00
_cell.angle_gamma   90.00
#
_symmetry.space_group_name_H-M   'P 1'
#
loop_
_entity.id
_entity.type
_entity.pdbx_description
1 polymer ?
#
loop_
_entity_poly.entity_id
_entity_poly.type
_entity_poly.pdbx_seq_one_letter_code
_entity_poly.pdbx_strand_id
1 'polypeptide(L)'
;MLAIGVMKKPILSPQKAITEGVIEKALKPRCELKQHSQELFLKKWQTLWDNGNTGRSVHKMFKTVHLKPVFWTREEILFVTEHGPFPSFLNRFHLSDSDSCAILSTMRHPAH
;
A
#
# COMPACT_ATOMS: atom_id res chain seq x y z
N MET A 1 -10.40 -49.85 53.66
CA MET A 1 -10.16 -48.43 53.34
C MET A 1 -10.05 -48.30 51.83
N LEU A 2 -11.00 -47.67 51.15
CA LEU A 2 -10.91 -47.41 49.71
C LEU A 2 -11.10 -45.89 49.50
N ALA A 3 -10.04 -45.20 49.11
CA ALA A 3 -10.07 -43.76 48.87
C ALA A 3 -10.60 -43.48 47.46
N ILE A 4 -11.76 -42.84 47.35
CA ILE A 4 -12.30 -42.34 46.08
C ILE A 4 -11.64 -40.99 45.81
N GLY A 5 -10.67 -40.97 44.89
CA GLY A 5 -10.04 -39.74 44.42
C GLY A 5 -11.00 -38.97 43.51
N VAL A 6 -11.54 -37.85 44.00
CA VAL A 6 -12.32 -36.92 43.17
C VAL A 6 -11.36 -36.11 42.30
N MET A 7 -11.33 -36.37 41.00
CA MET A 7 -10.73 -35.46 40.03
C MET A 7 -11.50 -34.13 40.06
N LYS A 8 -10.95 -33.13 40.75
CA LYS A 8 -11.41 -31.75 40.64
C LYS A 8 -11.04 -31.26 39.24
N LYS A 9 -11.99 -31.30 38.31
CA LYS A 9 -11.87 -30.59 37.01
C LYS A 9 -11.74 -29.09 37.30
N PRO A 10 -10.85 -28.34 36.64
CA PRO A 10 -10.76 -26.90 36.86
C PRO A 10 -12.05 -26.27 36.35
N ILE A 11 -12.88 -25.78 37.27
CA ILE A 11 -14.03 -24.95 36.92
C ILE A 11 -13.44 -23.58 36.54
N LEU A 12 -13.15 -23.38 35.26
CA LEU A 12 -13.02 -22.03 34.73
C LEU A 12 -14.35 -21.33 35.00
N SER A 13 -14.31 -20.18 35.70
CA SER A 13 -15.52 -19.49 36.09
C SER A 13 -16.34 -19.13 34.84
N PRO A 14 -17.68 -19.23 34.86
CA PRO A 14 -18.52 -18.92 33.71
C PRO A 14 -18.22 -17.52 33.15
N GLN A 15 -17.96 -16.56 34.05
CA GLN A 15 -17.55 -15.20 33.73
C GLN A 15 -16.27 -15.14 32.88
N LYS A 16 -15.26 -15.96 33.16
CA LYS A 16 -13.98 -15.99 32.43
C LYS A 16 -14.16 -16.57 31.02
N ALA A 17 -14.92 -17.65 30.89
CA ALA A 17 -15.23 -18.24 29.58
C ALA A 17 -16.12 -17.31 28.72
N ILE A 18 -17.05 -16.58 29.33
CA ILE A 18 -17.91 -15.61 28.65
C ILE A 18 -17.10 -14.37 28.24
N THR A 19 -16.22 -13.86 29.10
CA THR A 19 -15.38 -12.69 28.74
C THR A 19 -14.34 -13.03 27.69
N GLU A 20 -13.69 -14.19 27.76
CA GLU A 20 -12.76 -14.65 26.71
C GLU A 20 -13.50 -14.86 25.38
N GLY A 21 -14.65 -15.54 25.39
CA GLY A 21 -15.46 -15.76 24.19
C GLY A 21 -16.09 -14.48 23.62
N VAL A 22 -16.36 -13.46 24.45
CA VAL A 22 -16.86 -12.15 24.00
C VAL A 22 -15.72 -11.27 23.50
N ILE A 23 -14.55 -11.26 24.14
CA ILE A 23 -13.36 -10.53 23.68
C ILE A 23 -12.89 -11.06 22.31
N GLU A 24 -12.92 -12.39 22.12
CA GLU A 24 -12.57 -13.03 20.86
C GLU A 24 -13.62 -12.77 19.75
N LYS A 25 -14.91 -12.67 20.10
CA LYS A 25 -15.99 -12.41 19.14
C LYS A 25 -16.26 -10.92 18.86
N ALA A 26 -15.84 -10.01 19.73
CA ALA A 26 -16.17 -8.58 19.64
C ALA A 26 -15.06 -7.72 19.01
N LEU A 27 -13.81 -8.18 19.02
CA LEU A 27 -12.71 -7.48 18.37
C LEU A 27 -12.39 -8.17 17.05
N LYS A 28 -12.78 -7.52 15.94
CA LYS A 28 -12.37 -7.95 14.61
C LYS A 28 -10.87 -8.29 14.62
N PRO A 29 -10.46 -9.43 14.04
CA PRO A 29 -9.06 -9.78 13.93
C PRO A 29 -8.24 -8.58 13.47
N ARG A 30 -7.08 -8.34 14.10
CA ARG A 30 -6.23 -7.17 13.81
C ARG A 30 -5.93 -7.01 12.30
N CYS A 31 -5.86 -8.11 11.56
CA CYS A 31 -5.68 -8.11 10.11
C CYS A 31 -6.85 -7.45 9.36
N GLU A 32 -8.10 -7.73 9.74
CA GLU A 32 -9.29 -7.14 9.13
C GLU A 32 -9.38 -5.64 9.40
N LEU A 33 -9.10 -5.22 10.63
CA LEU A 33 -9.06 -3.80 10.98
C LEU A 33 -7.98 -3.07 10.16
N LYS A 34 -6.79 -3.66 10.06
CA LYS A 34 -5.70 -3.11 9.24
C LYS A 34 -6.08 -2.99 7.77
N GLN A 35 -6.67 -4.04 7.20
CA GLN A 35 -7.11 -4.04 5.79
C GLN A 35 -8.17 -2.97 5.55
N HIS A 36 -9.16 -2.88 6.43
CA HIS A 36 -10.23 -1.89 6.33
C HIS A 36 -9.68 -0.45 6.41
N SER A 37 -8.74 -0.19 7.32
CA SER A 37 -8.07 1.11 7.40
C SER A 37 -7.28 1.44 6.13
N GLN A 38 -6.56 0.46 5.57
CA GLN A 38 -5.82 0.66 4.31
C GLN A 38 -6.75 0.94 3.14
N GLU A 39 -7.88 0.25 3.05
CA GLU A 39 -8.89 0.46 2.02
C GLU A 39 -9.52 1.85 2.11
N LEU A 40 -9.93 2.28 3.31
CA LEU A 40 -10.47 3.62 3.54
C LEU A 40 -9.46 4.72 3.19
N PHE A 41 -8.20 4.54 3.59
CA PHE A 41 -7.12 5.47 3.25
C PHE A 41 -6.94 5.56 1.72
N LEU A 42 -6.81 4.42 1.05
CA LEU A 42 -6.65 4.36 -0.41
C LEU A 42 -7.81 5.02 -1.15
N LYS A 43 -9.05 4.75 -0.74
CA LYS A 43 -10.24 5.36 -1.35
C LYS A 43 -10.25 6.89 -1.21
N LYS A 44 -9.92 7.39 -0.01
CA LYS A 44 -9.83 8.83 0.22
C LYS A 44 -8.69 9.45 -0.60
N TRP A 45 -7.55 8.78 -0.65
CA TRP A 45 -6.39 9.27 -1.39
C TRP A 45 -6.64 9.29 -2.90
N GLN A 46 -7.27 8.24 -3.44
CA GLN A 46 -7.74 8.20 -4.82
C GLN A 46 -8.70 9.35 -5.14
N THR A 47 -9.65 9.63 -4.25
CA THR A 47 -10.61 10.74 -4.45
C THR A 47 -9.89 12.10 -4.54
N LEU A 48 -8.88 12.32 -3.70
CA LEU A 48 -8.05 13.53 -3.77
C LEU A 48 -7.20 13.57 -5.03
N TRP A 49 -6.69 12.41 -5.45
CA TRP A 49 -5.90 12.26 -6.67
C TRP A 49 -6.71 12.59 -7.94
N ASP A 50 -7.95 12.10 -8.02
CA ASP A 50 -8.83 12.31 -9.17
C ASP A 50 -9.37 13.75 -9.26
N ASN A 51 -9.68 14.35 -8.11
CA ASN A 51 -10.27 15.69 -8.04
C ASN A 51 -9.22 16.81 -7.94
N GLY A 52 -7.95 16.46 -7.71
CA GLY A 52 -6.86 17.41 -7.62
C GLY A 52 -6.60 18.15 -8.93
N ASN A 53 -6.18 19.41 -8.84
CA ASN A 53 -5.77 20.20 -10.00
C ASN A 53 -4.25 20.28 -10.18
N THR A 54 -3.48 19.87 -9.18
CA THR A 54 -2.01 19.80 -9.25
C THR A 54 -1.58 18.44 -9.79
N GLY A 55 -0.52 18.39 -10.61
CA GLY A 55 0.04 17.13 -11.09
C GLY A 55 -0.82 16.38 -12.10
N ARG A 56 -1.66 17.07 -12.89
CA ARG A 56 -2.56 16.46 -13.89
C ARG A 56 -1.84 15.64 -14.96
N SER A 57 -0.62 16.05 -15.32
CA SER A 57 0.28 15.27 -16.20
C SER A 57 0.61 13.91 -15.59
N VAL A 58 0.96 13.90 -14.31
CA VAL A 58 1.23 12.67 -13.54
C VAL A 58 -0.04 11.85 -13.36
N HIS A 59 -1.20 12.46 -13.10
CA HIS A 59 -2.51 11.76 -13.05
C HIS A 59 -2.90 11.12 -14.39
N LYS A 60 -2.53 11.73 -15.53
CA LYS A 60 -2.76 11.15 -16.86
C LYS A 60 -2.06 9.81 -17.01
N MET A 61 -0.92 9.66 -16.36
CA MET A 61 -0.08 8.47 -16.39
C MET A 61 -0.48 7.47 -15.30
N PHE A 62 -0.63 7.94 -14.07
CA PHE A 62 -1.05 7.17 -12.91
C PHE A 62 -2.51 7.44 -12.61
N LYS A 63 -3.41 6.62 -13.15
CA LYS A 63 -4.85 6.77 -12.88
C LYS A 63 -5.26 6.25 -11.52
N THR A 64 -4.49 5.32 -10.96
CA THR A 64 -4.84 4.64 -9.71
C THR A 64 -3.71 4.69 -8.72
N VAL A 65 -4.05 4.91 -7.45
CA VAL A 65 -3.09 4.87 -6.34
C VAL A 65 -2.98 3.47 -5.74
N HIS A 66 -1.75 2.98 -5.60
CA HIS A 66 -1.48 1.64 -5.07
C HIS A 66 -0.38 1.66 -4.00
N LEU A 67 -0.61 0.97 -2.89
CA LEU A 67 0.37 0.85 -1.78
C LEU A 67 1.46 -0.19 -2.03
N LYS A 68 1.25 -1.15 -2.95
CA LYS A 68 2.21 -2.23 -3.20
C LYS A 68 2.92 -2.01 -4.53
N PRO A 69 4.26 -2.11 -4.56
CA PRO A 69 5.05 -1.99 -5.79
C PRO A 69 4.67 -3.00 -6.88
N VAL A 70 4.12 -4.17 -6.51
CA VAL A 70 3.68 -5.20 -7.47
C VAL A 70 2.58 -4.71 -8.43
N PHE A 71 1.83 -3.68 -8.04
CA PHE A 71 0.79 -3.09 -8.87
C PHE A 71 1.33 -1.94 -9.74
N TRP A 72 2.61 -1.64 -9.65
CA TRP A 72 3.25 -0.62 -10.46
C TRP A 72 3.85 -1.28 -11.70
N THR A 73 3.61 -0.68 -12.86
CA THR A 73 4.27 -1.05 -14.10
C THR A 73 5.77 -0.73 -14.03
N ARG A 74 6.56 -1.38 -14.88
CA ARG A 74 8.00 -1.10 -14.96
C ARG A 74 8.25 0.37 -15.30
N GLU A 75 7.44 0.91 -16.20
CA GLU A 75 7.38 2.29 -16.62
C GLU A 75 7.19 3.25 -15.44
N GLU A 76 6.20 2.98 -14.59
CA GLU A 76 5.89 3.76 -13.40
C GLU A 76 7.01 3.74 -12.36
N ILE A 77 7.64 2.58 -12.15
CA ILE A 77 8.80 2.44 -11.27
C ILE A 77 9.98 3.25 -11.79
N LEU A 78 10.29 3.17 -13.09
CA LEU A 78 11.40 3.93 -13.71
C LEU A 78 11.18 5.45 -13.61
N PHE A 79 9.93 5.91 -13.75
CA PHE A 79 9.59 7.32 -13.59
C PHE A 79 9.81 7.83 -12.17
N VAL A 80 9.31 7.12 -11.14
CA VAL A 80 9.42 7.56 -9.73
C VAL A 80 10.82 7.40 -9.18
N THR A 81 11.57 6.40 -9.65
CA THR A 81 12.97 6.19 -9.24
C THR A 81 13.96 7.04 -10.03
N GLU A 82 13.48 7.84 -10.99
CA GLU A 82 14.30 8.64 -11.92
C GLU A 82 15.39 7.83 -12.64
N HIS A 83 15.26 6.50 -12.69
CA HIS A 83 16.20 5.61 -13.33
C HIS A 83 15.78 5.33 -14.77
N GLY A 84 16.53 5.85 -15.74
CA GLY A 84 16.32 5.63 -17.18
C GLY A 84 16.29 6.94 -17.97
N PRO A 85 16.09 6.91 -19.30
CA PRO A 85 15.98 8.12 -20.11
C PRO A 85 14.65 8.84 -19.81
N PHE A 86 14.61 9.54 -18.67
CA PHE A 86 13.49 10.34 -18.15
C PHE A 86 12.84 11.25 -19.23
N PRO A 87 13.60 11.92 -20.13
CA PRO A 87 13.00 12.71 -21.21
C PRO A 87 12.16 11.90 -22.21
N SER A 88 12.58 10.67 -22.55
CA SER A 88 11.86 9.82 -23.51
C SER A 88 10.49 9.38 -23.00
N PHE A 89 10.38 9.24 -21.67
CA PHE A 89 9.13 8.86 -21.01
C PHE A 89 8.13 10.01 -21.02
N LEU A 90 8.58 11.24 -20.74
CA LEU A 90 7.74 12.43 -20.84
C LEU A 90 7.20 12.63 -22.26
N ASN A 91 8.01 12.37 -23.29
CA ASN A 91 7.58 12.43 -24.69
C ASN A 91 6.50 11.38 -25.01
N ARG A 92 6.67 10.12 -24.58
CA ARG A 92 5.70 9.04 -24.83
C ARG A 92 4.30 9.32 -24.29
N PHE A 93 4.19 10.07 -23.20
CA PHE A 93 2.90 10.44 -22.59
C PHE A 93 2.39 11.83 -23.00
N HIS A 94 3.10 12.49 -23.92
CA HIS A 94 2.87 13.87 -24.34
C HIS A 94 2.77 14.81 -23.13
N LEU A 95 3.71 14.66 -22.18
CA LEU A 95 3.81 15.50 -20.98
C LEU A 95 4.83 16.63 -21.14
N SER A 96 5.56 16.65 -22.26
CA SER A 96 6.43 17.74 -22.67
C SER A 96 5.97 18.24 -24.04
N ASP A 97 5.80 19.56 -24.17
CA ASP A 97 5.45 20.23 -25.43
C ASP A 97 6.66 20.46 -26.34
N SER A 98 7.88 20.13 -25.87
CA SER A 98 9.08 20.18 -26.68
C SER A 98 9.51 18.79 -27.09
N ASP A 99 9.96 18.66 -28.34
CA ASP A 99 10.86 17.59 -28.78
C ASP A 99 12.17 17.73 -27.98
N SER A 100 12.13 17.44 -26.67
CA SER A 100 13.28 17.42 -25.79
C SER A 100 14.10 16.19 -26.15
N CYS A 101 14.80 16.34 -27.28
CA CYS A 101 15.89 15.54 -27.74
C CYS A 101 16.76 15.18 -26.54
N ALA A 102 16.86 13.87 -26.29
CA ALA A 102 17.79 13.18 -25.41
C ALA A 102 18.94 14.02 -24.81
N ILE A 103 18.73 14.64 -23.64
CA ILE A 103 19.86 15.11 -22.80
C ILE A 103 19.69 14.61 -21.37
N LEU A 104 19.75 13.30 -21.15
CA LEU A 104 20.25 12.72 -19.89
C LEU A 104 20.94 11.36 -20.10
N SER A 105 21.44 11.07 -21.30
CA SER A 105 22.30 9.90 -21.55
C SER A 105 23.80 10.21 -21.37
N THR A 106 24.18 11.48 -21.26
CA THR A 106 25.56 11.88 -20.95
C THR A 106 25.70 12.22 -19.47
N MET A 107 25.65 11.20 -18.61
CA MET A 107 26.62 11.13 -17.52
C MET A 107 27.99 10.93 -18.15
N ARG A 108 28.51 12.00 -18.77
CA ARG A 108 29.90 12.06 -19.23
C ARG A 108 30.72 12.05 -17.95
N HIS A 109 31.22 10.88 -17.56
CA HIS A 109 32.33 10.80 -16.62
C HIS A 109 33.40 11.80 -17.11
N PRO A 110 33.84 12.75 -16.27
CA PRO A 110 35.03 13.51 -16.60
C PRO A 110 36.19 12.49 -16.63
N ALA A 111 36.66 12.18 -17.82
CA ALA A 111 37.98 11.59 -17.98
C ALA A 111 38.98 12.75 -17.93
N HIS A 112 39.82 12.71 -16.89
CA HIS A 112 40.97 13.56 -16.58
C HIS A 112 40.68 14.95 -15.98
#